data_AF-D8MY16-F1
#
_entry.id   AF-D8MY16-F1
#
_cell.length_a   1.000
_cell.length_b   1.000
_cell.length_c   1.000
_cell.angle_alpha   90.00
_cell.angle_beta   90.00
_cell.angle_gamma   90.00
#
_symmetry.space_group_name_H-M   'P 1'
#
loop_
_entity.id
_entity.type
_entity.pdbx_description
1 polymer ?
#
loop_
_entity_poly.entity_id
_entity_poly.type
_entity_poly.pdbx_seq_one_letter_code
_entity_poly.pdbx_strand_id
1 'polypeptide(L)'
;MPFHWQLKGIIGQADDFHAWLMAKKGKWIQLTQGQQLNQRWQLQEITALSITVADLNGCEPAFKRNLKGSIYEKDSLSADADGRTDAVKGQ
;
A
#
# COMPACT_ATOMS: atom_id res chain seq x y z
N MET A 1 -9.36 -9.73 -8.62
CA MET A 1 -8.93 -9.32 -7.26
C MET A 1 -10.16 -8.82 -6.50
N PRO A 2 -10.58 -9.46 -5.39
CA PRO A 2 -11.92 -9.29 -4.82
C PRO A 2 -12.16 -8.00 -4.02
N PHE A 3 -11.25 -7.02 -4.09
CA PHE A 3 -11.34 -5.78 -3.33
C PHE A 3 -11.54 -4.60 -4.27
N HIS A 4 -12.74 -4.02 -4.25
CA HIS A 4 -13.08 -2.80 -4.99
C HIS A 4 -12.63 -1.53 -4.25
N TRP A 5 -11.52 -1.60 -3.50
CA TRP A 5 -10.96 -0.49 -2.74
C TRP A 5 -9.44 -0.53 -2.78
N GLN A 6 -8.82 0.63 -2.66
CA GLN A 6 -7.37 0.79 -2.63
C GLN A 6 -6.97 1.65 -1.42
N LEU A 7 -6.01 1.17 -0.63
CA LEU A 7 -5.38 1.96 0.41
C LEU A 7 -4.56 3.09 -0.24
N LYS A 8 -4.86 4.33 0.12
CA LYS A 8 -4.21 5.54 -0.42
C LYS A 8 -3.32 6.23 0.61
N GLY A 9 -3.64 6.10 1.89
CA GLY A 9 -2.89 6.74 2.97
C GLY A 9 -3.25 6.17 4.33
N ILE A 10 -2.38 6.44 5.30
CA ILE A 10 -2.65 6.26 6.73
C ILE A 10 -2.23 7.56 7.39
N ILE A 11 -3.14 8.15 8.17
CA ILE A 11 -2.94 9.46 8.80
C ILE A 11 -3.22 9.29 10.28
N GLY A 12 -2.37 9.84 11.14
CA GLY A 12 -2.60 9.81 12.57
C GLY A 12 -1.32 9.56 13.36
N GLN A 13 -1.49 9.13 14.59
CA GLN A 13 -0.42 8.87 15.56
C GLN A 13 -0.54 7.46 16.13
N ALA A 14 0.46 7.03 16.91
CA ALA A 14 0.63 5.65 17.36
C ALA A 14 -0.62 5.00 18.01
N ASP A 15 -1.51 5.79 18.59
CA ASP A 15 -2.74 5.34 19.27
C ASP A 15 -4.03 5.70 18.50
N ASP A 16 -3.93 6.53 17.45
CA ASP A 16 -5.07 7.04 16.69
C ASP A 16 -4.71 7.11 15.21
N PHE A 17 -4.60 5.94 14.57
CA PHE A 17 -4.39 5.85 13.13
C PHE A 17 -5.72 5.76 12.39
N HIS A 18 -5.81 6.51 11.29
CA HIS A 18 -6.94 6.53 10.37
C HIS A 18 -6.48 6.06 9.00
N ALA A 19 -7.07 4.99 8.50
CA ALA A 19 -6.82 4.47 7.17
C ALA A 19 -7.68 5.21 6.14
N TRP A 20 -7.05 5.72 5.08
CA TRP A 20 -7.71 6.38 3.96
C TRP A 20 -7.75 5.44 2.75
N LEU A 21 -8.96 5.03 2.39
CA LEU A 21 -9.22 4.13 1.28
C LEU A 21 -10.04 4.83 0.20
N MET A 22 -9.79 4.45 -1.05
CA MET A 22 -10.57 4.88 -2.20
C MET A 22 -11.34 3.70 -2.77
N ALA A 23 -12.67 3.78 -2.75
CA ALA A 23 -13.54 2.80 -3.40
C ALA A 23 -13.49 2.97 -4.93
N LYS A 24 -13.84 1.91 -5.67
CA LYS A 24 -13.88 1.88 -7.15
C LYS A 24 -14.74 2.98 -7.79
N LYS A 25 -15.69 3.55 -7.04
CA LYS A 25 -16.51 4.70 -7.47
C LYS A 25 -15.84 6.07 -7.22
N GLY A 26 -14.56 6.11 -6.83
CA GLY A 26 -13.85 7.34 -6.46
C GLY A 26 -14.26 7.91 -5.09
N LYS A 27 -15.03 7.15 -4.30
CA LYS A 27 -15.45 7.58 -2.96
C LYS A 27 -14.33 7.37 -1.95
N TRP A 28 -13.99 8.42 -1.22
CA TRP A 28 -13.10 8.35 -0.06
C TRP A 28 -13.81 7.72 1.14
N ILE A 29 -13.11 6.80 1.79
CA ILE A 29 -13.55 6.10 2.99
C ILE A 29 -12.43 6.23 4.01
N GLN A 30 -12.76 6.85 5.15
CA GLN A 30 -11.89 6.88 6.31
C GLN A 30 -12.32 5.77 7.26
N LEU A 31 -11.38 4.98 7.76
CA LEU A 31 -11.63 3.93 8.74
C LEU A 31 -10.68 4.03 9.92
N THR A 32 -11.20 3.68 11.10
CA THR A 32 -10.45 3.50 12.35
C THR A 32 -10.40 2.03 12.75
N GLN A 33 -9.57 1.69 13.73
CA GLN A 33 -9.51 0.33 14.24
C GLN A 33 -10.87 -0.11 14.77
N GLY A 34 -11.29 -1.33 14.42
CA GLY A 34 -12.60 -1.89 14.76
C GLY A 34 -13.73 -1.45 13.82
N GLN A 35 -13.52 -0.49 12.91
CA GLN A 35 -14.56 -0.10 11.96
C GLN A 35 -14.76 -1.12 10.84
N GLN A 36 -16.01 -1.24 10.42
CA GLN A 36 -16.43 -2.15 9.38
C GLN A 36 -16.28 -1.50 8.00
N LEU A 37 -15.43 -2.07 7.14
CA LEU A 37 -15.21 -1.58 5.79
C LEU A 37 -16.40 -1.91 4.87
N ASN A 38 -17.00 -3.09 5.05
CA ASN A 38 -18.24 -3.52 4.41
C ASN A 38 -18.88 -4.69 5.18
N GLN A 39 -19.97 -5.24 4.67
CA GLN A 39 -20.68 -6.39 5.29
C GLN A 39 -19.82 -7.63 5.55
N ARG A 40 -18.62 -7.71 4.97
CA ARG A 40 -17.73 -8.86 5.05
C ARG A 40 -16.41 -8.57 5.76
N TRP A 41 -15.89 -7.36 5.66
CA TRP A 41 -14.55 -7.00 6.13
C TRP A 41 -14.60 -5.96 7.23
N GLN A 42 -13.84 -6.21 8.28
CA GLN A 42 -13.60 -5.29 9.38
C GLN A 42 -12.11 -4.98 9.49
N LEU A 43 -11.80 -3.73 9.83
CA LEU A 43 -10.45 -3.28 10.09
C LEU A 43 -10.03 -3.72 11.50
N GLN A 44 -9.13 -4.69 11.59
CA GLN A 44 -8.67 -5.23 12.86
C GLN A 44 -7.50 -4.45 13.45
N GLU A 45 -6.58 -3.99 12.60
CA GLU A 45 -5.38 -3.30 13.03
C GLU A 45 -4.98 -2.25 12.01
N ILE A 46 -4.48 -1.11 12.50
CA ILE A 46 -3.90 -0.04 11.69
C ILE A 46 -2.54 0.31 12.28
N THR A 47 -1.55 0.40 11.41
CA THR A 47 -0.19 0.83 11.73
C THR A 47 0.22 1.95 10.78
N ALA A 48 1.32 2.64 11.04
CA ALA A 48 1.79 3.74 10.18
C ALA A 48 1.97 3.36 8.69
N LEU A 49 2.21 2.09 8.36
CA LEU A 49 2.52 1.65 6.99
C LEU A 49 1.61 0.54 6.47
N SER A 50 0.69 0.04 7.29
CA SER A 50 -0.13 -1.11 6.91
C SER A 50 -1.43 -1.21 7.69
N ILE A 51 -2.38 -1.88 7.07
CA ILE A 51 -3.66 -2.25 7.68
C ILE A 51 -3.84 -3.77 7.66
N THR A 52 -4.49 -4.29 8.69
CA THR A 52 -4.95 -5.69 8.74
C THR A 52 -6.46 -5.71 8.73
N VAL A 53 -7.04 -6.42 7.77
CA VAL A 53 -8.49 -6.61 7.66
C VAL A 53 -8.83 -8.08 7.86
N ALA A 54 -9.89 -8.33 8.61
CA ALA A 54 -10.40 -9.66 8.88
C ALA A 54 -11.82 -9.83 8.32
N ASP A 55 -12.14 -11.06 7.93
CA ASP A 55 -13.49 -11.45 7.53
C ASP A 55 -14.35 -11.57 8.78
N LEU A 56 -15.49 -10.87 8.80
CA LEU A 56 -16.45 -10.87 9.90
C LEU A 56 -17.11 -12.22 10.12
N ASN A 57 -17.20 -13.06 9.09
CA ASN A 57 -17.83 -14.37 9.17
C ASN A 57 -16.81 -15.48 9.46
N GLY A 58 -15.51 -15.14 9.54
CA GLY A 58 -14.42 -16.11 9.71
C GLY A 58 -14.24 -17.06 8.52
N CYS A 59 -14.87 -16.79 7.37
CA CYS A 59 -14.78 -17.65 6.20
C CYS A 59 -13.47 -17.47 5.43
N GLU A 60 -12.85 -16.29 5.51
CA GLU A 60 -11.57 -15.99 4.88
C GLU A 60 -10.53 -15.60 5.94
N PRO A 61 -9.25 -15.96 5.73
CA PRO A 61 -8.18 -15.55 6.61
C PRO A 61 -8.00 -14.02 6.57
N ALA A 62 -7.62 -13.45 7.70
CA ALA A 62 -7.23 -12.06 7.76
C ALA A 62 -6.05 -11.80 6.82
N PHE A 63 -6.03 -10.63 6.18
CA PHE A 63 -4.95 -10.25 5.30
C PHE A 63 -4.47 -8.84 5.56
N LYS A 64 -3.17 -8.66 5.33
CA LYS A 64 -2.47 -7.40 5.51
C LYS A 64 -2.33 -6.67 4.19
N ARG A 65 -2.59 -5.37 4.20
CA ARG A 65 -2.33 -4.45 3.07
C ARG A 65 -1.35 -3.39 3.53
N ASN A 66 -0.20 -3.35 2.87
CA ASN A 66 0.76 -2.28 3.06
C ASN A 66 0.35 -1.08 2.22
N LEU A 67 0.69 0.12 2.71
CA LEU A 67 0.58 1.34 1.93
C LEU A 67 1.45 1.19 0.68
N LYS A 68 0.84 1.24 -0.51
CA LYS A 68 1.57 1.09 -1.77
C LYS A 68 2.30 2.40 -2.06
N GLY A 69 3.62 2.33 -2.08
CA GLY A 69 4.50 3.48 -1.99
C GLY A 69 5.42 3.28 -0.80
N SER A 70 6.30 2.29 -0.90
CA SER A 70 7.46 2.27 -0.04
C SER A 70 8.19 3.59 -0.32
N ILE A 71 8.32 4.46 0.68
CA ILE A 71 9.31 5.56 0.68
C ILE A 71 10.75 5.02 0.47
N TYR A 72 10.91 3.68 0.47
CA TYR A 72 12.10 2.90 0.18
C TYR A 72 12.02 2.02 -1.08
N GLU A 73 11.01 2.16 -1.94
CA GLU A 73 11.15 1.66 -3.33
C GLU A 73 11.99 2.70 -4.05
N LYS A 74 13.31 2.57 -3.86
CA LYS A 74 14.30 3.22 -4.70
C LYS A 74 14.01 2.72 -6.11
N ASP A 75 13.36 3.57 -6.88
CA ASP A 75 13.28 3.45 -8.32
C ASP A 75 14.66 3.00 -8.77
N SER A 76 14.75 1.75 -9.21
CA SER A 76 15.98 1.23 -9.78
C SER A 76 16.07 1.88 -11.15
N LEU A 77 16.37 3.18 -11.15
CA LEU A 77 16.97 3.86 -12.27
C LEU A 77 18.26 3.09 -12.48
N SER A 78 18.22 2.11 -13.38
CA SER A 78 19.41 1.66 -14.09
C SER A 78 19.98 2.92 -14.71
N ALA A 79 20.91 3.54 -14.01
CA ALA A 79 21.86 4.44 -14.62
C ALA A 79 22.82 3.51 -15.36
N ASP A 80 22.53 3.29 -16.63
CA ASP A 80 23.50 2.76 -17.58
C ASP A 80 24.58 3.84 -17.73
N ALA A 81 25.56 3.78 -16.82
CA ALA A 81 26.79 4.54 -16.90
C ALA A 81 27.94 3.54 -16.87
N ASP A 82 28.27 3.02 -18.05
CA ASP A 82 29.56 2.43 -18.37
C ASP A 82 29.75 2.68 -19.87
N GLY A 83 30.80 3.30 -20.39
CA GLY A 83 32.12 3.59 -19.86
C GLY A 83 32.94 3.87 -21.12
N ARG A 84 33.53 5.06 -21.21
CA ARG A 84 34.40 5.45 -22.32
C ARG A 84 35.66 4.59 -22.32
N THR A 85 35.94 3.85 -23.41
CA THR A 85 37.31 3.50 -23.79
C THR A 85 37.53 3.68 -25.30
N ASP A 86 38.58 4.44 -25.60
CA ASP A 86 39.13 4.86 -26.90
C ASP A 86 39.78 3.69 -27.68
N ALA A 87 39.73 3.72 -29.02
CA ALA A 87 40.84 3.26 -29.85
C ALA A 87 40.70 3.74 -31.31
N VAL A 88 41.37 4.85 -31.64
CA VAL A 88 41.80 5.15 -33.01
C VAL A 88 42.98 4.23 -33.37
N LYS A 89 42.91 3.53 -34.52
CA LYS A 89 44.08 2.96 -35.18
C LYS A 89 43.93 3.08 -36.69
N GLY A 90 44.83 3.84 -37.30
CA GLY A 90 44.98 3.92 -38.75
C GLY A 90 45.71 2.72 -39.34
N GLN A 91 45.40 2.45 -40.60
CA GLN A 91 46.35 2.13 -41.67
C GLN A 91 45.64 2.28 -43.02
#